data_AF-A0A6I3SZG8-F1
#
_entry.id   AF-A0A6I3SZG8-F1
#
_cell.length_a   1.000
_cell.length_b   1.000
_cell.length_c   1.000
_cell.angle_alpha   90.00
_cell.angle_beta   90.00
_cell.angle_gamma   90.00
#
_symmetry.space_group_name_H-M   'P 1'
#
loop_
_entity.id
_entity.type
_entity.pdbx_description
1 polymer ?
#
loop_
_entity_poly.entity_id
_entity_poly.type
_entity_poly.pdbx_seq_one_letter_code
_entity_poly.pdbx_strand_id
1 'polypeptide(L)'
;MKENPGETGREAGKPIGAGRWRDNGDGPRQNIGQNSGQNSGDNIGQNSGQDTGQGTGHGLVPGPARAQRRTTPRQRPASLPAMLFDGAMLLLALAYGVLQAAQSISQYDLERQVSAARIVRVSELAKTSTGTACALTPYVTETRMAGLNTERINRHLRDVHYFGDDPYWALVIATPAAVHLSTIARSKFDILGMHHLVPPQGQPATVERIKAQFPAGFVPAECAPLHRAVLVRISLPRGDYMLMGTLPD
;
A
#
# COMPACT_ATOMS: atom_id res chain seq x y z
N MET A 1 49.86 37.87 -48.86
CA MET A 1 49.00 36.81 -49.44
C MET A 1 47.59 37.08 -48.91
N LYS A 2 46.76 37.81 -49.67
CA LYS A 2 45.78 37.33 -50.66
C LYS A 2 44.70 36.39 -50.07
N GLU A 3 43.48 36.92 -50.09
CA GLU A 3 42.11 36.36 -50.10
C GLU A 3 42.01 34.85 -50.41
N ASN A 4 41.05 34.05 -49.90
CA ASN A 4 39.60 34.23 -49.92
C ASN A 4 38.90 33.18 -49.01
N PRO A 5 37.67 33.45 -48.51
CA PRO A 5 36.80 32.48 -47.85
C PRO A 5 35.98 31.67 -48.86
N GLY A 6 35.91 30.36 -48.65
CA GLY A 6 35.08 29.45 -49.46
C GLY A 6 33.64 29.40 -48.97
N GLU A 7 32.73 29.93 -49.79
CA GLU A 7 31.31 29.62 -49.78
C GLU A 7 31.01 28.21 -50.32
N THR A 8 29.76 27.78 -50.09
CA THR A 8 28.97 26.67 -50.68
C THR A 8 28.79 25.43 -49.78
N GLY A 9 27.60 24.87 -49.56
CA GLY A 9 26.29 25.14 -50.16
C GLY A 9 25.14 24.85 -49.20
N ARG A 10 24.04 25.58 -49.41
CA ARG A 10 22.71 25.34 -48.82
C ARG A 10 21.99 24.35 -49.72
N GLU A 11 21.73 23.13 -49.25
CA GLU A 11 20.70 22.27 -49.83
C GLU A 11 19.33 22.67 -49.30
N ALA A 12 18.52 23.24 -50.18
CA ALA A 12 17.10 23.47 -49.94
C ALA A 12 16.35 22.13 -50.05
N GLY A 13 15.98 21.56 -48.91
CA GLY A 13 15.05 20.44 -48.83
C GLY A 13 13.64 20.86 -49.28
N LYS A 14 13.12 20.17 -50.29
CA LYS A 14 11.74 20.26 -50.79
C LYS A 14 10.69 20.09 -49.66
N PRO A 15 9.61 20.90 -49.63
CA PRO A 15 8.46 20.57 -48.81
C PRO A 15 7.71 19.39 -49.43
N ILE A 16 7.69 18.27 -48.73
CA ILE A 16 6.87 17.11 -49.08
C ILE A 16 5.44 17.38 -48.62
N GLY A 17 4.54 17.52 -49.59
CA GLY A 17 3.16 17.03 -49.55
C GLY A 17 2.26 17.53 -48.42
N ALA A 18 1.51 18.60 -48.69
CA ALA A 18 0.25 18.89 -47.99
C ALA A 18 -0.77 17.78 -48.34
N GLY A 19 -0.77 16.71 -47.54
CA GLY A 19 -1.81 15.69 -47.53
C GLY A 19 -3.10 16.26 -46.96
N ARG A 20 -4.04 16.56 -47.86
CA ARG A 20 -5.44 16.86 -47.59
C ARG A 20 -6.09 15.63 -46.92
N TRP A 21 -6.20 15.62 -45.60
CA TRP A 21 -7.05 14.67 -44.88
C TRP A 21 -8.51 15.10 -45.05
N ARG A 22 -9.21 14.42 -45.95
CA ARG A 22 -10.66 14.41 -45.98
C ARG A 22 -11.14 13.63 -44.77
N ASP A 23 -11.83 14.35 -43.91
CA ASP A 23 -12.82 13.83 -42.96
C ASP A 23 -13.84 12.97 -43.73
N ASN A 24 -13.98 11.71 -43.33
CA ASN A 24 -15.08 10.79 -43.64
C ASN A 24 -14.74 9.43 -43.02
N GLY A 25 -15.21 9.22 -41.79
CA GLY A 25 -15.01 7.98 -41.06
C GLY A 25 -15.89 7.91 -39.81
N ASP A 26 -17.20 8.03 -40.01
CA ASP A 26 -18.18 7.49 -39.06
C ASP A 26 -17.94 5.98 -38.92
N GLY A 27 -17.19 5.61 -37.89
CA GLY A 27 -16.96 4.24 -37.44
C GLY A 27 -17.27 4.13 -35.95
N PRO A 28 -17.84 3.01 -35.49
CA PRO A 28 -18.48 2.93 -34.18
C PRO A 28 -17.43 3.09 -33.07
N ARG A 29 -17.66 4.10 -32.23
CA ARG A 29 -16.99 4.29 -30.94
C ARG A 29 -17.18 3.02 -30.11
N GLN A 30 -16.15 2.18 -30.06
CA GLN A 30 -16.09 1.09 -29.08
C GLN A 30 -15.85 1.72 -27.71
N ASN A 31 -16.89 1.62 -26.91
CA ASN A 31 -17.04 2.09 -25.55
C ASN A 31 -16.15 1.26 -24.61
N ILE A 32 -14.84 1.56 -24.55
CA ILE A 32 -13.95 1.04 -23.51
C ILE A 32 -13.90 2.07 -22.40
N GLY A 33 -14.95 2.07 -21.57
CA GLY A 33 -15.02 3.01 -20.45
C GLY A 33 -16.39 3.12 -19.81
N GLN A 34 -17.14 2.03 -19.68
CA GLN A 34 -18.41 1.99 -18.93
C GLN A 34 -18.81 0.53 -18.66
N ASN A 35 -18.07 -0.20 -17.82
CA ASN A 35 -18.58 -1.44 -17.25
C ASN A 35 -17.96 -1.84 -15.90
N SER A 36 -17.92 -0.90 -14.95
CA SER A 36 -17.55 -1.22 -13.56
C SER A 36 -18.45 -0.55 -12.52
N GLY A 37 -19.65 -0.10 -12.91
CA GLY A 37 -20.50 0.71 -12.03
C GLY A 37 -22.01 0.47 -12.14
N GLN A 38 -22.48 -0.60 -12.79
CA GLN A 38 -23.91 -0.89 -12.89
C GLN A 38 -24.17 -2.40 -12.89
N ASN A 39 -23.97 -3.05 -11.74
CA ASN A 39 -24.60 -4.35 -11.47
C ASN A 39 -24.67 -4.67 -9.96
N SER A 40 -25.02 -3.68 -9.13
CA SER A 40 -25.23 -3.89 -7.68
C SER A 40 -26.45 -3.20 -7.10
N GLY A 41 -27.36 -2.68 -7.94
CA GLY A 41 -28.67 -2.24 -7.51
C GLY A 41 -29.67 -2.80 -8.49
N ASP A 42 -30.30 -3.92 -8.14
CA ASP A 42 -31.64 -4.37 -8.59
C ASP A 42 -31.91 -5.85 -8.20
N ASN A 43 -31.58 -6.25 -6.97
CA ASN A 43 -32.06 -7.54 -6.45
C ASN A 43 -32.15 -7.59 -4.90
N ILE A 44 -32.60 -6.50 -4.28
CA ILE A 44 -33.07 -6.53 -2.89
C ILE A 44 -34.44 -5.84 -2.84
N GLY A 45 -35.44 -6.57 -3.31
CA GLY A 45 -36.83 -6.22 -3.16
C GLY A 45 -37.65 -7.48 -3.36
N GLN A 46 -38.48 -7.81 -2.37
CA GLN A 46 -39.50 -8.86 -2.37
C GLN A 46 -39.02 -10.26 -1.92
N ASN A 47 -39.00 -10.47 -0.60
CA ASN A 47 -39.92 -11.46 -0.03
C ASN A 47 -40.05 -11.32 1.50
N SER A 48 -41.30 -11.43 1.95
CA SER A 48 -41.74 -11.87 3.29
C SER A 48 -41.34 -10.95 4.46
N GLY A 49 -42.25 -10.23 5.09
CA GLY A 49 -43.55 -10.71 5.55
C GLY A 49 -43.60 -10.52 7.07
N GLN A 50 -44.52 -9.67 7.48
CA GLN A 50 -45.07 -9.50 8.83
C GLN A 50 -44.84 -10.71 9.74
N ASP A 51 -44.27 -10.47 10.92
CA ASP A 51 -44.90 -11.06 12.10
C ASP A 51 -44.90 -10.08 13.27
N THR A 52 -46.09 -9.98 13.85
CA THR A 52 -46.50 -8.98 14.84
C THR A 52 -46.64 -9.74 16.14
N GLY A 53 -45.69 -9.59 17.06
CA GLY A 53 -45.68 -10.34 18.32
C GLY A 53 -45.46 -9.43 19.51
N GLN A 54 -46.54 -8.84 20.03
CA GLN A 54 -46.59 -8.25 21.35
C GLN A 54 -46.27 -9.31 22.42
N GLY A 55 -45.47 -8.94 23.42
CA GLY A 55 -45.16 -9.77 24.56
C GLY A 55 -44.74 -8.94 25.77
N THR A 56 -45.73 -8.30 26.42
CA THR A 56 -45.62 -7.80 27.79
C THR A 56 -45.35 -8.94 28.75
N GLY A 57 -44.38 -8.81 29.67
CA GLY A 57 -44.19 -9.82 30.71
C GLY A 57 -43.05 -9.53 31.69
N HIS A 58 -43.41 -8.89 32.80
CA HIS A 58 -42.91 -9.01 34.17
C HIS A 58 -41.62 -9.82 34.47
N GLY A 59 -40.78 -9.29 35.37
CA GLY A 59 -39.89 -10.15 36.16
C GLY A 59 -38.76 -9.45 36.94
N LEU A 60 -39.10 -8.78 38.04
CA LEU A 60 -38.16 -8.51 39.13
C LEU A 60 -37.83 -9.81 39.87
N VAL A 61 -36.57 -10.27 39.90
CA VAL A 61 -35.99 -11.02 41.04
C VAL A 61 -34.44 -10.85 41.07
N PRO A 62 -33.85 -10.48 42.22
CA PRO A 62 -32.40 -10.56 42.47
C PRO A 62 -32.03 -11.90 43.12
N GLY A 63 -30.84 -12.45 42.82
CA GLY A 63 -30.35 -13.66 43.49
C GLY A 63 -28.87 -13.97 43.23
N PRO A 64 -28.02 -14.05 44.27
CA PRO A 64 -26.60 -14.39 44.15
C PRO A 64 -26.37 -15.90 44.27
N ALA A 65 -25.73 -16.52 43.28
CA ALA A 65 -25.28 -17.91 43.39
C ALA A 65 -23.77 -17.96 43.67
N ARG A 66 -23.45 -18.17 44.96
CA ARG A 66 -22.14 -18.66 45.43
C ARG A 66 -21.81 -19.97 44.72
N ALA A 67 -20.81 -19.96 43.83
CA ALA A 67 -20.16 -21.18 43.37
C ALA A 67 -19.05 -21.58 44.36
N GLN A 68 -19.24 -22.75 44.97
CA GLN A 68 -18.34 -23.38 45.93
C GLN A 68 -16.95 -23.65 45.31
N ARG A 69 -15.91 -23.22 46.01
CA ARG A 69 -14.52 -23.67 45.78
C ARG A 69 -14.43 -25.18 46.02
N ARG A 70 -14.30 -25.97 44.95
CA ARG A 70 -13.73 -27.32 45.05
C ARG A 70 -12.22 -27.19 45.21
N THR A 71 -11.76 -27.36 46.43
CA THR A 71 -10.35 -27.59 46.74
C THR A 71 -9.98 -28.99 46.27
N THR A 72 -9.28 -29.08 45.14
CA THR A 72 -8.58 -30.32 44.74
C THR A 72 -7.41 -30.59 45.70
N PRO A 73 -7.18 -31.85 46.10
CA PRO A 73 -6.04 -32.21 46.92
C PRO A 73 -4.74 -31.95 46.15
N ARG A 74 -3.87 -31.16 46.77
CA ARG A 74 -2.53 -30.79 46.35
C ARG A 74 -1.66 -32.06 46.31
N GLN A 75 -1.58 -32.71 45.16
CA GLN A 75 -0.55 -33.73 44.90
C GLN A 75 0.81 -33.03 44.93
N ARG A 76 1.67 -33.45 45.87
CA ARG A 76 3.08 -33.05 45.88
C ARG A 76 3.74 -33.68 44.64
N PRO A 77 4.27 -32.90 43.69
CA PRO A 77 5.06 -33.47 42.62
C PRO A 77 6.30 -34.11 43.26
N ALA A 78 6.52 -35.38 42.92
CA ALA A 78 7.76 -36.07 43.23
C ALA A 78 8.94 -35.22 42.72
N SER A 79 9.92 -35.04 43.57
CA SER A 79 11.18 -34.36 43.28
C SER A 79 11.82 -34.95 42.02
N LEU A 80 11.74 -34.20 40.92
CA LEU A 80 12.48 -34.50 39.69
C LEU A 80 13.97 -34.24 39.92
N PRO A 81 14.86 -35.08 39.34
CA PRO A 81 16.30 -34.93 39.50
C PRO A 81 16.80 -33.63 38.86
N ALA A 82 17.53 -32.85 39.65
CA ALA A 82 18.02 -31.50 39.33
C ALA A 82 19.18 -31.44 38.32
N MET A 83 19.30 -32.39 37.38
CA MET A 83 20.50 -32.53 36.53
C MET A 83 20.24 -32.54 35.01
N LEU A 84 19.17 -31.92 34.52
CA LEU A 84 18.86 -31.85 33.07
C LEU A 84 18.40 -30.46 32.59
N PHE A 85 18.88 -29.37 33.19
CA PHE A 85 18.43 -28.02 32.81
C PHE A 85 19.44 -27.16 32.02
N ASP A 86 20.72 -27.54 31.94
CA ASP A 86 21.72 -26.69 31.25
C ASP A 86 21.77 -26.86 29.72
N GLY A 87 21.28 -27.97 29.17
CA GLY A 87 21.27 -28.18 27.71
C GLY A 87 20.03 -27.64 26.98
N ALA A 88 18.87 -27.64 27.64
CA ALA A 88 17.59 -27.28 27.00
C ALA A 88 17.40 -25.77 26.81
N MET A 89 18.02 -24.94 27.67
CA MET A 89 17.95 -23.48 27.59
C MET A 89 18.69 -22.91 26.36
N LEU A 90 19.79 -23.52 25.94
CA LEU A 90 20.57 -23.03 24.79
C LEU A 90 19.88 -23.31 23.44
N LEU A 91 19.19 -24.45 23.31
CA LEU A 91 18.39 -24.77 22.12
C LEU A 91 17.14 -23.89 22.01
N LEU A 92 16.53 -23.52 23.14
CA LEU A 92 15.41 -22.60 23.16
C LEU A 92 15.85 -21.19 22.69
N ALA A 93 16.99 -20.69 23.16
CA ALA A 93 17.51 -19.37 22.74
C ALA A 93 17.83 -19.29 21.23
N LEU A 94 18.35 -20.37 20.63
CA LEU A 94 18.58 -20.44 19.18
C LEU A 94 17.27 -20.53 18.37
N ALA A 95 16.23 -21.19 18.91
CA ALA A 95 14.90 -21.18 18.30
C ALA A 95 14.20 -19.82 18.40
N TYR A 96 14.41 -19.07 19.49
CA TYR A 96 13.85 -17.72 19.66
C TYR A 96 14.56 -16.65 18.80
N GLY A 97 15.84 -16.83 18.48
CA GLY A 97 16.60 -15.87 17.66
C GLY A 97 16.11 -15.77 16.21
N VAL A 98 15.46 -16.81 15.68
CA VAL A 98 14.96 -16.85 14.29
C VAL A 98 13.54 -16.25 14.17
N LEU A 99 12.87 -15.98 15.31
CA LEU A 99 11.52 -15.43 15.33
C LEU A 99 11.51 -13.91 15.56
N GLN A 100 12.50 -13.17 15.03
CA GLN A 100 12.27 -11.75 14.76
C GLN A 100 11.37 -11.65 13.53
N ALA A 101 10.07 -11.92 13.74
CA ALA A 101 9.03 -11.51 12.81
C ALA A 101 9.21 -10.00 12.62
N ALA A 102 9.57 -9.58 11.41
CA ALA A 102 9.68 -8.16 11.13
C ALA A 102 8.34 -7.52 11.50
N GLN A 103 8.42 -6.48 12.32
CA GLN A 103 7.25 -5.86 12.92
C GLN A 103 6.43 -5.21 11.82
N SER A 104 5.11 -5.44 11.81
CA SER A 104 4.24 -4.61 10.99
C SER A 104 4.46 -3.16 11.38
N ILE A 105 4.59 -2.28 10.40
CA ILE A 105 4.71 -0.84 10.66
C ILE A 105 3.37 -0.39 11.23
N SER A 106 3.39 0.04 12.48
CA SER A 106 2.22 0.62 13.14
C SER A 106 1.84 1.93 12.44
N GLN A 107 0.54 2.13 12.23
CA GLN A 107 0.02 3.41 11.73
C GLN A 107 0.53 4.58 12.59
N TYR A 108 0.61 4.42 13.91
CA TYR A 108 1.13 5.43 14.82
C TYR A 108 2.58 5.80 14.54
N ASP A 109 3.45 4.81 14.29
CA ASP A 109 4.87 5.05 14.02
C ASP A 109 5.06 5.76 12.68
N LEU A 110 4.33 5.32 11.66
CA LEU A 110 4.33 5.99 10.36
C LEU A 110 3.86 7.43 10.49
N GLU A 111 2.71 7.66 11.14
CA GLU A 111 2.15 9.00 11.31
C GLU A 111 3.10 9.91 12.09
N ARG A 112 3.74 9.39 13.14
CA ARG A 112 4.71 10.13 13.94
C ARG A 112 5.91 10.55 13.09
N GLN A 113 6.49 9.64 12.31
CA GLN A 113 7.65 9.95 11.46
C GLN A 113 7.30 10.90 10.33
N VAL A 114 6.19 10.67 9.63
CA VAL A 114 5.70 11.52 8.52
C VAL A 114 5.27 12.90 9.02
N SER A 115 4.75 13.02 10.25
CA SER A 115 4.42 14.33 10.83
C SER A 115 5.69 15.13 11.12
N ALA A 116 6.74 14.46 11.61
CA ALA A 116 8.01 15.08 11.99
C ALA A 116 8.91 15.41 10.77
N ALA A 117 8.85 14.61 9.71
CA ALA A 117 9.73 14.73 8.56
C ALA A 117 8.96 14.76 7.24
N ARG A 118 9.47 15.53 6.27
CA ARG A 118 8.92 15.57 4.90
C ARG A 118 9.25 14.32 4.10
N ILE A 119 10.35 13.63 4.45
CA ILE A 119 10.83 12.43 3.78
C ILE A 119 11.05 11.39 4.87
N VAL A 120 10.51 10.19 4.67
CA VAL A 120 10.69 9.06 5.57
C VAL A 120 11.31 7.90 4.80
N ARG A 121 12.44 7.38 5.25
CA ARG A 121 13.07 6.20 4.66
C ARG A 121 12.31 4.95 5.10
N VAL A 122 11.86 4.14 4.15
CA VAL A 122 11.08 2.93 4.48
C VAL A 122 11.94 1.90 5.20
N SER A 123 13.25 1.87 4.93
CA SER A 123 14.20 1.02 5.65
C SER A 123 14.30 1.33 7.15
N GLU A 124 14.16 2.59 7.55
CA GLU A 124 14.16 3.02 8.95
C GLU A 124 12.88 2.56 9.66
N LEU A 125 11.72 2.69 9.00
CA LEU A 125 10.44 2.16 9.48
C LEU A 125 10.49 0.64 9.65
N ALA A 126 11.04 -0.06 8.65
CA ALA A 126 11.11 -1.51 8.60
C ALA A 126 12.23 -2.11 9.46
N LYS A 127 13.16 -1.27 9.96
CA LYS A 127 14.41 -1.68 10.65
C LYS A 127 15.24 -2.67 9.82
N THR A 128 15.22 -2.54 8.49
CA THR A 128 15.99 -3.35 7.54
C THR A 128 16.21 -2.62 6.22
N SER A 129 17.35 -2.83 5.57
CA SER A 129 17.68 -2.22 4.27
C SER A 129 17.50 -3.17 3.09
N THR A 130 17.22 -4.45 3.35
CA THR A 130 17.13 -5.49 2.31
C THR A 130 15.68 -5.82 1.98
N GLY A 131 15.34 -5.82 0.70
CA GLY A 131 14.01 -6.21 0.22
C GLY A 131 13.42 -5.23 -0.78
N THR A 132 12.10 -5.28 -0.90
CA THR A 132 11.29 -4.38 -1.73
C THR A 132 10.14 -3.84 -0.90
N ALA A 133 9.85 -2.56 -1.04
CA ALA A 133 8.66 -1.94 -0.49
C ALA A 133 7.73 -1.49 -1.61
N CYS A 134 6.42 -1.59 -1.39
CA CYS A 134 5.36 -1.19 -2.31
C CYS A 134 4.30 -0.38 -1.56
N ALA A 135 3.82 0.71 -2.14
CA ALA A 135 2.61 1.38 -1.68
C ALA A 135 1.44 1.01 -2.60
N LEU A 136 0.39 0.43 -2.01
CA LEU A 136 -0.84 0.09 -2.69
C LEU A 136 -1.84 1.21 -2.45
N THR A 137 -2.28 1.88 -3.52
CA THR A 137 -3.39 2.84 -3.45
C THR A 137 -4.71 2.13 -3.20
N PRO A 138 -5.78 2.85 -2.80
CA PRO A 138 -7.12 2.27 -2.74
C PRO A 138 -7.47 1.48 -4.00
N TYR A 139 -8.21 0.40 -3.83
CA TYR A 139 -8.66 -0.52 -4.89
C TYR A 139 -7.58 -1.31 -5.62
N VAL A 140 -6.29 -1.14 -5.28
CA VAL A 140 -5.21 -1.98 -5.80
C VAL A 140 -5.14 -3.25 -4.97
N THR A 141 -5.41 -4.40 -5.58
CA THR A 141 -5.37 -5.72 -4.92
C THR A 141 -4.08 -6.49 -5.21
N GLU A 142 -3.28 -6.04 -6.18
CA GLU A 142 -2.03 -6.67 -6.59
C GLU A 142 -1.02 -5.65 -7.12
N THR A 143 0.27 -5.98 -7.01
CA THR A 143 1.36 -5.19 -7.57
C THR A 143 1.63 -5.59 -9.03
N ARG A 144 1.92 -4.61 -9.89
CA ARG A 144 2.17 -4.82 -11.34
C ARG A 144 3.65 -4.90 -11.73
N MET A 145 4.55 -4.94 -10.76
CA MET A 145 5.99 -4.96 -11.01
C MET A 145 6.46 -6.31 -11.54
N ALA A 146 7.51 -6.35 -12.37
CA ALA A 146 8.15 -7.62 -12.71
C ALA A 146 9.12 -8.07 -11.59
N GLY A 147 9.25 -9.39 -11.37
CA GLY A 147 10.29 -9.99 -10.53
C GLY A 147 9.79 -10.88 -9.38
N LEU A 148 10.73 -11.61 -8.77
CA LEU A 148 10.44 -12.61 -7.72
C LEU A 148 9.74 -12.02 -6.48
N ASN A 149 10.07 -10.78 -6.11
CA ASN A 149 9.43 -10.13 -4.97
C ASN A 149 7.95 -9.80 -5.25
N THR A 150 7.59 -9.47 -6.50
CA THR A 150 6.18 -9.25 -6.89
C THR A 150 5.37 -10.53 -6.71
N GLU A 151 5.88 -11.67 -7.17
CA GLU A 151 5.16 -12.94 -7.02
C GLU A 151 4.93 -13.29 -5.56
N ARG A 152 5.94 -13.08 -4.71
CA ARG A 152 5.84 -13.29 -3.25
C ARG A 152 4.82 -12.34 -2.62
N ILE A 153 4.83 -11.06 -3.00
CA ILE A 153 3.87 -10.07 -2.54
C ILE A 153 2.46 -10.46 -2.97
N ASN A 154 2.22 -10.68 -4.26
CA ASN A 154 0.89 -10.97 -4.78
C ASN A 154 0.35 -12.30 -4.25
N ARG A 155 1.21 -13.30 -4.01
CA ARG A 155 0.82 -14.53 -3.30
C ARG A 155 0.35 -14.21 -1.88
N HIS A 156 1.16 -13.48 -1.11
CA HIS A 156 0.79 -13.09 0.25
C HIS A 156 -0.52 -12.29 0.32
N LEU A 157 -0.72 -11.32 -0.58
CA LEU A 157 -1.96 -10.54 -0.66
C LEU A 157 -3.20 -11.42 -0.89
N ARG A 158 -3.09 -12.45 -1.74
CA ARG A 158 -4.17 -13.41 -1.94
C ARG A 158 -4.40 -14.29 -0.70
N ASP A 159 -3.32 -14.77 -0.07
CA ASP A 159 -3.37 -15.65 1.10
C ASP A 159 -4.06 -14.96 2.30
N VAL A 160 -3.85 -13.65 2.46
CA VAL A 160 -4.50 -12.84 3.51
C VAL A 160 -5.82 -12.22 3.06
N HIS A 161 -6.31 -12.56 1.86
CA HIS A 161 -7.51 -11.98 1.25
C HIS A 161 -7.52 -10.45 1.27
N TYR A 162 -6.37 -9.83 0.98
CA TYR A 162 -6.27 -8.38 0.94
C TYR A 162 -7.17 -7.81 -0.16
N PHE A 163 -7.97 -6.83 0.23
CA PHE A 163 -8.81 -6.05 -0.68
C PHE A 163 -8.58 -4.57 -0.36
N GLY A 164 -8.08 -3.81 -1.34
CA GLY A 164 -7.93 -2.37 -1.20
C GLY A 164 -9.30 -1.71 -1.16
N ASP A 165 -9.70 -1.19 -0.01
CA ASP A 165 -10.93 -0.44 0.18
C ASP A 165 -10.67 1.08 0.17
N ASP A 166 -11.74 1.88 0.07
CA ASP A 166 -11.60 3.34 -0.01
C ASP A 166 -10.98 3.99 1.25
N PRO A 167 -11.27 3.58 2.50
CA PRO A 167 -10.77 4.31 3.67
C PRO A 167 -9.29 4.05 3.99
N TYR A 168 -8.65 3.10 3.32
CA TYR A 168 -7.28 2.71 3.61
C TYR A 168 -6.40 2.63 2.37
N TRP A 169 -5.10 2.74 2.60
CA TRP A 169 -4.07 2.32 1.67
C TRP A 169 -3.11 1.36 2.39
N ALA A 170 -2.21 0.71 1.66
CA ALA A 170 -1.28 -0.23 2.30
C ALA A 170 0.17 -0.01 1.90
N LEU A 171 1.06 -0.24 2.87
CA LEU A 171 2.50 -0.37 2.66
C LEU A 171 2.87 -1.85 2.81
N VAL A 172 3.39 -2.44 1.73
CA VAL A 172 3.85 -3.84 1.70
C VAL A 172 5.36 -3.87 1.67
N ILE A 173 5.98 -4.67 2.53
CA ILE A 173 7.43 -4.86 2.56
C ILE A 173 7.75 -6.34 2.42
N ALA A 174 8.43 -6.71 1.34
CA ALA A 174 8.95 -8.04 1.11
C ALA A 174 10.45 -8.08 1.40
N THR A 175 10.81 -8.71 2.52
CA THR A 175 12.20 -9.03 2.89
C THR A 175 12.56 -10.43 2.40
N PRO A 176 13.82 -10.88 2.46
CA PRO A 176 14.16 -12.27 2.21
C PRO A 176 13.39 -13.26 3.11
N ALA A 177 13.11 -12.87 4.36
CA ALA A 177 12.45 -13.73 5.34
C ALA A 177 10.93 -13.78 5.20
N ALA A 178 10.27 -12.65 4.94
CA ALA A 178 8.82 -12.56 4.99
C ALA A 178 8.25 -11.41 4.16
N VAL A 179 6.92 -11.41 3.98
CA VAL A 179 6.14 -10.29 3.44
C VAL A 179 5.31 -9.71 4.57
N HIS A 180 5.36 -8.39 4.73
CA HIS A 180 4.63 -7.64 5.74
C HIS A 180 3.66 -6.70 5.05
N LEU A 181 2.44 -6.64 5.58
CA LEU A 181 1.38 -5.76 5.11
C LEU A 181 0.99 -4.82 6.26
N SER A 182 1.09 -3.51 6.01
CA SER A 182 0.65 -2.46 6.92
C SER A 182 -0.45 -1.65 6.26
N THR A 183 -1.68 -1.78 6.77
CA THR A 183 -2.84 -1.02 6.32
C THR A 183 -2.94 0.29 7.09
N ILE A 184 -3.14 1.41 6.39
CA ILE A 184 -3.04 2.77 6.93
C ILE A 184 -4.30 3.55 6.56
N ALA A 185 -4.98 4.12 7.55
CA ALA A 185 -6.18 4.91 7.32
C ALA A 185 -5.85 6.22 6.60
N ARG A 186 -6.71 6.63 5.65
CA ARG A 186 -6.60 7.90 4.90
C ARG A 186 -7.06 9.13 5.69
N SER A 187 -7.14 9.05 7.01
CA SER A 187 -7.67 10.12 7.86
C SER A 187 -6.75 11.35 7.89
N LYS A 188 -5.44 11.12 8.05
CA LYS A 188 -4.44 12.18 8.16
C LYS A 188 -3.59 12.32 6.91
N PHE A 189 -3.27 11.20 6.27
CA PHE A 189 -2.42 11.15 5.09
C PHE A 189 -3.05 10.24 4.05
N ASP A 190 -3.37 10.80 2.89
CA ASP A 190 -3.79 10.03 1.72
C ASP A 190 -2.56 9.60 0.92
N ILE A 191 -2.66 8.60 0.04
CA ILE A 191 -1.59 8.17 -0.86
C ILE A 191 -1.89 8.61 -2.29
N LEU A 192 -0.92 9.18 -2.98
CA LEU A 192 -1.01 9.47 -4.40
C LEU A 192 -0.35 8.36 -5.21
N GLY A 193 -1.14 7.70 -6.06
CA GLY A 193 -0.62 6.80 -7.08
C GLY A 193 0.09 7.56 -8.20
N MET A 194 0.97 6.86 -8.92
CA MET A 194 1.70 7.42 -10.07
C MET A 194 0.77 7.94 -11.17
N HIS A 195 -0.40 7.32 -11.34
CA HIS A 195 -1.41 7.74 -12.32
C HIS A 195 -1.95 9.15 -12.05
N HIS A 196 -1.89 9.64 -10.81
CA HIS A 196 -2.25 11.03 -10.48
C HIS A 196 -1.17 12.04 -10.86
N LEU A 197 0.06 11.59 -11.17
CA LEU A 197 1.15 12.44 -11.63
C LEU A 197 1.18 12.60 -13.16
N VAL A 198 0.29 11.89 -13.86
CA VAL A 198 0.05 12.10 -15.29
C VAL A 198 -0.99 13.20 -15.42
N PRO A 199 -0.69 14.32 -16.11
CA PRO A 199 -1.65 15.40 -16.20
C PRO A 199 -2.89 14.90 -16.95
N PRO A 200 -4.10 15.00 -16.38
CA PRO A 200 -5.30 14.84 -17.19
C PRO A 200 -5.25 15.89 -18.29
N GLN A 201 -5.71 15.53 -19.49
CA GLN A 201 -5.73 16.43 -20.65
C GLN A 201 -6.33 17.77 -20.22
N GLY A 202 -5.51 18.83 -20.18
CA GLY A 202 -5.92 20.18 -19.79
C GLY A 202 -5.45 20.73 -18.44
N GLN A 203 -4.69 20.01 -17.60
CA GLN A 203 -4.17 20.57 -16.32
C GLN A 203 -2.66 20.33 -16.05
N PRO A 204 -1.75 20.74 -16.95
CA PRO A 204 -0.30 20.58 -16.73
C PRO A 204 0.20 21.32 -15.48
N ALA A 205 -0.41 22.46 -15.14
CA ALA A 205 0.00 23.28 -13.99
C ALA A 205 -0.12 22.54 -12.63
N THR A 206 -1.05 21.59 -12.49
CA THR A 206 -1.20 20.83 -11.24
C THR A 206 -0.05 19.84 -11.04
N VAL A 207 0.35 19.14 -12.11
CA VAL A 207 1.47 18.20 -12.06
C VAL A 207 2.78 18.91 -11.79
N GLU A 208 3.03 20.06 -12.43
CA GLU A 208 4.24 20.84 -12.18
C GLU A 208 4.30 21.38 -10.75
N ARG A 209 3.17 21.82 -10.18
CA ARG A 209 3.10 22.20 -8.74
C ARG A 209 3.37 21.02 -7.80
N ILE A 210 2.94 19.81 -8.16
CA ILE A 210 3.25 18.60 -7.38
C ILE A 210 4.75 18.30 -7.47
N LYS A 211 5.31 18.26 -8.68
CA LYS A 211 6.73 17.98 -8.92
C LYS A 211 7.66 19.01 -8.29
N ALA A 212 7.26 20.27 -8.23
CA ALA A 212 8.00 21.33 -7.54
C ALA A 212 8.15 21.08 -6.03
N GLN A 213 7.34 20.19 -5.45
CA GLN A 213 7.46 19.77 -4.05
C GLN A 213 8.33 18.52 -3.87
N PHE A 214 8.87 17.93 -4.94
CA PHE A 214 9.72 16.75 -4.80
C PHE A 214 11.11 17.13 -4.30
N PRO A 215 11.69 16.34 -3.39
CA PRO A 215 13.10 16.44 -3.07
C PRO A 215 13.96 16.25 -4.34
N ALA A 216 15.14 16.86 -4.38
CA ALA A 216 16.06 16.69 -5.49
C ALA A 216 16.41 15.19 -5.68
N GLY A 217 16.32 14.71 -6.93
CA GLY A 217 16.60 13.31 -7.27
C GLY A 217 15.49 12.32 -6.92
N PHE A 218 14.36 12.76 -6.39
CA PHE A 218 13.24 11.87 -6.10
C PHE A 218 12.57 11.38 -7.40
N VAL A 219 12.38 10.07 -7.50
CA VAL A 219 11.68 9.43 -8.62
C VAL A 219 10.47 8.68 -8.08
N PRO A 220 9.23 9.11 -8.38
CA PRO A 220 8.01 8.42 -7.96
C PRO A 220 7.97 6.99 -8.47
N ALA A 221 7.57 6.04 -7.62
CA ALA A 221 7.43 4.64 -7.95
C ALA A 221 6.42 3.97 -7.01
N GLU A 222 5.59 3.06 -7.53
CA GLU A 222 4.67 2.27 -6.70
C GLU A 222 5.43 1.28 -5.81
N CYS A 223 6.55 0.73 -6.31
CA CYS A 223 7.46 -0.08 -5.52
C CYS A 223 8.93 0.29 -5.76
N ALA A 224 9.78 0.02 -4.77
CA ALA A 224 11.19 0.35 -4.78
C ALA A 224 12.02 -0.65 -3.95
N PRO A 225 13.31 -0.84 -4.28
CA PRO A 225 14.25 -1.51 -3.38
C PRO A 225 14.30 -0.81 -2.01
N LEU A 226 14.27 -1.58 -0.93
CA LEU A 226 14.04 -1.04 0.42
C LEU A 226 15.10 0.00 0.87
N HIS A 227 16.37 -0.19 0.50
CA HIS A 227 17.45 0.76 0.81
C HIS A 227 17.26 2.15 0.16
N ARG A 228 16.54 2.23 -0.97
CA ARG A 228 16.24 3.48 -1.69
C ARG A 228 14.80 3.96 -1.54
N ALA A 229 13.94 3.12 -0.98
CA ALA A 229 12.51 3.38 -0.85
C ALA A 229 12.27 4.49 0.17
N VAL A 230 11.53 5.51 -0.26
CA VAL A 230 11.14 6.63 0.59
C VAL A 230 9.67 6.98 0.40
N LEU A 231 9.06 7.48 1.48
CA LEU A 231 7.75 8.11 1.48
C LEU A 231 7.96 9.62 1.59
N VAL A 232 7.47 10.36 0.61
CA VAL A 232 7.54 11.83 0.58
C VAL A 232 6.17 12.41 0.89
N ARG A 233 6.12 13.33 1.84
CA ARG A 233 4.93 14.15 2.11
C ARG A 233 4.88 15.34 1.17
N ILE A 234 3.77 15.50 0.47
CA ILE A 234 3.45 16.69 -0.31
C ILE A 234 2.14 17.31 0.20
N SER A 235 2.03 18.62 0.10
CA SER A 235 0.85 19.36 0.57
C SER A 235 0.10 19.93 -0.62
N LEU A 236 -1.19 19.60 -0.72
CA LEU A 236 -2.10 20.11 -1.73
C LEU A 236 -3.27 20.84 -1.05
N PRO A 237 -4.06 21.65 -1.77
CA PRO A 237 -5.17 22.40 -1.16
C PRO A 237 -6.20 21.54 -0.42
N ARG A 238 -6.29 20.24 -0.74
CA ARG A 238 -7.23 19.29 -0.12
C ARG A 238 -6.65 18.53 1.08
N GLY A 239 -5.34 18.64 1.33
CA GLY A 239 -4.69 17.93 2.43
C GLY A 239 -3.25 17.53 2.14
N ASP A 240 -2.68 16.77 3.07
CA ASP A 240 -1.36 16.17 2.93
C ASP A 240 -1.48 14.79 2.30
N TYR A 241 -0.60 14.54 1.33
CA TYR A 241 -0.52 13.30 0.59
C TYR A 241 0.87 12.70 0.72
N MET A 242 0.92 11.38 0.73
CA MET A 242 2.13 10.59 0.65
C MET A 242 2.35 10.16 -0.79
N LEU A 243 3.62 10.10 -1.17
CA LEU A 243 4.05 9.58 -2.44
C LEU A 243 5.23 8.64 -2.21
N MET A 244 5.10 7.41 -2.71
CA MET A 244 6.17 6.42 -2.69
C MET A 244 7.12 6.66 -3.86
N GLY A 245 8.40 6.41 -3.63
CA GLY A 245 9.39 6.46 -4.70
C GLY A 245 10.78 6.07 -4.25
N THR A 246 11.77 6.52 -5.02
CA THR A 246 13.18 6.31 -4.74
C THR A 246 13.91 7.63 -4.57
N LEU A 247 14.93 7.61 -3.71
CA LEU A 247 15.99 8.61 -3.70
C LEU A 247 17.34 7.92 -3.99
N PRO A 248 18.32 8.64 -4.56
CA PRO A 248 19.70 8.18 -4.56
C PRO A 248 20.24 8.12 -3.13
N ASP A 249 21.26 7.29 -2.90
CA ASP A 249 21.93 7.16 -1.62
C ASP A 249 22.71 8.44 -1.24
#